data_AF-A0A914MNB7-F1
#
_entry.id   AF-A0A914MNB7-F1
#
_cell.length_a   1.000
_cell.length_b   1.000
_cell.length_c   1.000
_cell.angle_alpha   90.00
_cell.angle_beta   90.00
_cell.angle_gamma   90.00
#
_symmetry.space_group_name_H-M   'P 1'
#
loop_
_entity.id
_entity.type
_entity.pdbx_description
1 polymer ?
#
loop_
_entity_poly.entity_id
_entity_poly.type
_entity_poly.pdbx_seq_one_letter_code
_entity_poly.pdbx_strand_id
1 'polypeptide(L)'
;MRVEVYRQKFKLLPSFKLNNTSNGENIYGIIRAFRASPVEAILLAVPTTSIESIAVALAFADYAKDQLYWSRDLVFLFVDGGTTQSADIWLSAYHGQQQKEGIELIDDELEAHGGTFIGAFGLDINGSVFENVEVLHGMINGKLPNMDLFDLAVLLTEKAGAIPTVHKITRTRNHFNFRGAANTFLNGIISLVYFQNIYLDHPQVILTWDSFFEYQTKIFLVFKIKSFNELEPFTAIYGRYGINAVTLRANKKHSGPISIDLSDIVKIIEGGMRSLNNLLEKFHHSYLLYLIIHPHRFVPAALYMPLFGLIVAPMFLPVQNFQSQKELYVNGFY
;
A
#
# COMPACT_ATOMS: atom_id res chain seq x y z
N MET A 1 31.17 5.71 1.39
CA MET A 1 30.60 6.03 2.72
C MET A 1 30.47 4.76 3.54
N ARG A 2 30.39 4.85 4.88
CA ARG A 2 30.09 3.68 5.70
C ARG A 2 28.59 3.42 5.68
N VAL A 3 28.19 2.17 5.48
CA VAL A 3 26.81 1.72 5.69
C VAL A 3 26.68 1.40 7.18
N GLU A 4 25.79 2.07 7.88
CA GLU A 4 25.43 1.76 9.26
C GLU A 4 24.41 0.61 9.23
N VAL A 5 24.60 -0.45 10.01
CA VAL A 5 23.74 -1.65 9.98
C VAL A 5 23.27 -1.97 11.38
N TYR A 6 21.98 -2.22 11.51
CA TYR A 6 21.28 -2.40 12.77
C TYR A 6 20.27 -3.54 12.67
N ARG A 7 19.86 -4.04 13.83
CA ARG A 7 18.91 -5.15 13.97
C ARG A 7 17.80 -4.73 14.92
N GLN A 8 16.60 -5.21 14.67
CA GLN A 8 15.48 -5.06 15.57
C GLN A 8 14.88 -6.44 15.81
N LYS A 9 15.03 -6.94 17.03
CA LYS A 9 14.46 -8.23 17.44
C LYS A 9 13.11 -8.02 18.10
N PHE A 10 12.16 -8.86 17.74
CA PHE A 10 10.80 -8.79 18.29
C PHE A 10 10.21 -10.18 18.46
N LYS A 11 9.20 -10.26 19.32
CA LYS A 11 8.44 -11.48 19.58
C LYS A 11 6.97 -11.21 19.37
N LEU A 12 6.36 -12.00 18.51
CA LEU A 12 4.92 -11.99 18.29
C LEU A 12 4.26 -12.85 19.36
N LEU A 13 3.40 -12.24 20.18
CA LEU A 13 2.65 -12.96 21.19
C LEU A 13 1.49 -13.74 20.53
N PRO A 14 1.02 -14.80 21.19
CA PRO A 14 -0.05 -15.64 20.65
C PRO A 14 -1.31 -14.79 20.46
N SER A 15 -1.82 -14.75 19.23
CA SER A 15 -3.15 -14.21 18.95
C SER A 15 -4.18 -15.33 19.05
N PHE A 16 -5.48 -15.01 19.19
CA PHE A 16 -6.58 -15.98 19.23
C PHE A 16 -6.58 -17.05 18.09
N LYS A 17 -5.80 -16.83 17.02
CA LYS A 17 -5.62 -17.76 15.87
C LYS A 17 -4.28 -18.53 15.85
N LEU A 18 -3.30 -18.17 16.68
CA LEU A 18 -1.93 -18.72 16.67
C LEU A 18 -1.50 -19.01 18.10
N ASN A 19 -1.38 -20.31 18.44
CA ASN A 19 -1.03 -20.76 19.80
C ASN A 19 0.47 -20.67 20.14
N ASN A 20 1.31 -20.29 19.18
CA ASN A 20 2.77 -20.26 19.36
C ASN A 20 3.30 -18.84 19.29
N THR A 21 4.23 -18.52 20.20
CA THR A 21 5.07 -17.32 20.06
C THR A 21 6.07 -17.53 18.94
N SER A 22 6.21 -16.55 18.05
CA SER A 22 7.22 -16.56 17.00
C SER A 22 8.15 -15.38 17.18
N ASN A 23 9.45 -15.65 17.25
CA ASN A 23 10.47 -14.61 17.25
C ASN A 23 10.73 -14.19 15.80
N GLY A 24 10.98 -12.89 15.59
CA GLY A 24 11.39 -12.32 14.32
C GLY A 24 12.50 -11.29 14.47
N GLU A 25 13.22 -11.05 13.38
CA GLU A 25 14.34 -10.10 13.34
C GLU A 25 14.31 -9.29 12.04
N ASN A 26 14.00 -7.99 12.16
CA ASN A 26 14.18 -7.06 11.04
C ASN A 26 15.63 -6.56 11.02
N ILE A 27 16.19 -6.42 9.82
CA ILE A 27 17.54 -5.86 9.63
C ILE A 27 17.38 -4.58 8.84
N TYR A 28 18.09 -3.53 9.21
CA TYR A 28 18.07 -2.29 8.42
C TYR A 28 19.45 -1.66 8.32
N GLY A 29 19.68 -1.00 7.19
CA GLY A 29 20.91 -0.28 6.89
C GLY A 29 20.62 1.18 6.58
N ILE A 30 21.49 2.08 7.01
CA ILE A 30 21.38 3.52 6.74
C ILE A 30 22.65 3.99 6.04
N ILE A 31 22.47 4.68 4.92
CA ILE A 31 23.50 5.46 4.24
C ILE A 31 23.15 6.92 4.47
N ARG A 32 23.99 7.63 5.23
CA ARG A 32 23.77 9.04 5.58
C ARG A 32 23.96 9.96 4.37
N ALA A 33 23.11 10.97 4.26
CA ALA A 33 23.25 12.01 3.24
C ALA A 33 24.58 12.76 3.39
N PHE A 34 25.21 13.09 2.27
CA PHE A 34 26.45 13.87 2.28
C PHE A 34 26.20 15.36 2.12
N ARG A 35 25.23 15.71 1.25
CA ARG A 35 25.02 17.10 0.81
C ARG A 35 24.15 17.92 1.76
N ALA A 36 23.43 17.27 2.67
CA ALA A 36 22.47 17.92 3.54
C ALA A 36 22.43 17.26 4.92
N SER A 37 21.80 17.96 5.87
CA SER A 37 21.50 17.42 7.20
C SER A 37 20.55 16.21 7.08
N PRO A 38 20.68 15.17 7.92
CA PRO A 38 19.88 13.95 7.90
C PRO A 38 18.44 14.15 8.40
N VAL A 39 17.76 15.20 7.92
CA VAL A 39 16.39 15.55 8.31
C VAL A 39 15.35 14.74 7.55
N GLU A 40 15.69 14.30 6.34
CA GLU A 40 14.80 13.55 5.46
C GLU A 40 15.44 12.25 4.98
N ALA A 41 14.60 11.25 4.74
CA ALA A 41 15.03 9.92 4.34
C ALA A 41 14.18 9.35 3.20
N ILE A 42 14.74 8.39 2.48
CA ILE A 42 14.09 7.59 1.45
C ILE A 42 14.25 6.12 1.82
N LEU A 43 13.17 5.34 1.71
CA LEU A 43 13.13 3.95 2.17
C LEU A 43 13.07 2.97 0.99
N LEU A 44 13.93 1.97 1.00
CA LEU A 44 13.83 0.77 0.18
C LEU A 44 13.53 -0.43 1.08
N ALA A 45 12.36 -1.01 0.93
CA ALA A 45 11.91 -2.13 1.73
C ALA A 45 11.92 -3.43 0.93
N VAL A 46 12.40 -4.50 1.57
CA VAL A 46 12.68 -5.78 0.94
C VAL A 46 12.24 -6.90 1.90
N PRO A 47 11.48 -7.91 1.44
CA PRO A 47 11.19 -9.06 2.27
C PRO A 47 12.44 -9.96 2.37
N THR A 48 12.69 -10.54 3.54
CA THR A 48 13.81 -11.49 3.74
C THR A 48 13.59 -12.83 3.02
N THR A 49 12.40 -13.05 2.48
CA THR A 49 12.01 -14.30 1.80
C THR A 49 12.55 -14.42 0.39
N SER A 50 12.82 -13.30 -0.30
CA SER A 50 13.30 -13.31 -1.69
C SER A 50 14.76 -12.90 -1.80
N ILE A 51 15.60 -13.87 -2.18
CA ILE A 51 17.05 -13.67 -2.33
C ILE A 51 17.35 -12.65 -3.41
N GLU A 52 16.56 -12.63 -4.49
CA GLU A 52 16.75 -11.72 -5.62
C GLU A 52 16.43 -10.27 -5.25
N SER A 53 15.39 -10.02 -4.46
CA SER A 53 15.14 -8.67 -3.91
C SER A 53 16.29 -8.21 -3.01
N ILE A 54 16.80 -9.12 -2.15
CA ILE A 54 17.93 -8.83 -1.27
C ILE A 54 19.17 -8.50 -2.12
N ALA A 55 19.47 -9.29 -3.14
CA ALA A 55 20.60 -9.07 -4.02
C ALA A 55 20.52 -7.71 -4.75
N VAL A 56 19.34 -7.36 -5.27
CA VAL A 56 19.10 -6.05 -5.91
C VAL A 56 19.32 -4.90 -4.92
N ALA A 57 18.79 -5.02 -3.70
CA ALA A 57 18.95 -3.98 -2.69
C ALA A 57 20.39 -3.83 -2.20
N LEU A 58 21.11 -4.94 -1.99
CA LEU A 58 22.53 -4.92 -1.61
C LEU A 58 23.41 -4.37 -2.72
N ALA A 59 23.17 -4.76 -3.98
CA ALA A 59 23.88 -4.22 -5.13
C ALA A 59 23.64 -2.71 -5.26
N PHE A 60 22.40 -2.25 -5.06
CA PHE A 60 22.10 -0.82 -5.05
C PHE A 60 22.75 -0.09 -3.86
N ALA A 61 22.76 -0.67 -2.67
CA ALA A 61 23.44 -0.09 -1.50
C ALA A 61 24.95 0.07 -1.72
N ASP A 62 25.59 -0.93 -2.32
CA ASP A 62 27.01 -0.91 -2.67
C ASP A 62 27.34 0.16 -3.72
N TYR A 63 26.47 0.37 -4.70
CA TYR A 63 26.58 1.49 -5.62
C TYR A 63 26.35 2.83 -4.92
N ALA A 64 25.30 2.94 -4.11
CA ALA A 64 24.82 4.19 -3.54
C ALA A 64 25.78 4.78 -2.50
N LYS A 65 26.49 3.94 -1.72
CA LYS A 65 27.47 4.40 -0.71
C LYS A 65 28.63 5.20 -1.30
N ASP A 66 28.93 5.04 -2.58
CA ASP A 66 30.05 5.69 -3.25
C ASP A 66 29.62 6.97 -4.00
N GLN A 67 28.32 7.26 -4.04
CA GLN A 67 27.78 8.45 -4.70
C GLN A 67 27.66 9.63 -3.73
N LEU A 68 28.16 10.80 -4.14
CA LEU A 68 28.16 12.02 -3.32
C LEU A 68 26.91 12.90 -3.48
N TYR A 69 26.02 12.58 -4.43
CA TYR A 69 24.90 13.44 -4.79
C TYR A 69 23.65 13.25 -3.91
N TRP A 70 23.66 12.31 -2.96
CA TRP A 70 22.53 12.08 -2.06
C TRP A 70 22.37 13.24 -1.07
N SER A 71 21.18 13.85 -1.08
CA SER A 71 20.74 14.90 -0.16
C SER A 71 19.82 14.37 0.93
N ARG A 72 19.51 13.07 0.92
CA ARG A 72 18.62 12.40 1.89
C ARG A 72 19.23 11.10 2.35
N ASP A 73 18.94 10.71 3.59
CA ASP A 73 19.38 9.42 4.11
C ASP A 73 18.70 8.30 3.30
N LEU A 74 19.47 7.30 2.88
CA LEU A 74 18.92 6.12 2.25
C LEU A 74 18.80 5.02 3.30
N VAL A 75 17.58 4.58 3.55
CA VAL A 75 17.27 3.53 4.50
C VAL A 75 16.89 2.27 3.72
N PHE A 76 17.56 1.17 4.03
CA PHE A 76 17.31 -0.15 3.47
C PHE A 76 16.70 -1.00 4.58
N LEU A 77 15.46 -1.45 4.43
CA LEU A 77 14.76 -2.26 5.41
C LEU A 77 14.54 -3.67 4.88
N PHE A 78 15.08 -4.66 5.57
CA PHE A 78 14.87 -6.08 5.33
C PHE A 78 13.84 -6.60 6.35
N VAL A 79 12.61 -6.80 5.86
CA VAL A 79 11.43 -7.15 6.64
C VAL A 79 11.34 -8.66 6.81
N ASP A 80 11.31 -9.11 8.06
CA ASP A 80 11.27 -10.53 8.36
C ASP A 80 9.96 -11.20 7.89
N GLY A 81 10.09 -12.32 7.18
CA GLY A 81 9.00 -13.06 6.56
C GLY A 81 8.24 -12.29 5.47
N GLY A 82 8.65 -11.06 5.13
CA GLY A 82 7.95 -10.20 4.16
C GLY A 82 6.52 -9.84 4.56
N THR A 83 6.21 -9.85 5.86
CA THR A 83 4.84 -9.61 6.34
C THR A 83 4.58 -8.15 6.64
N THR A 84 3.32 -7.73 6.51
CA THR A 84 2.88 -6.38 6.93
C THR A 84 3.04 -6.15 8.43
N GLN A 85 2.95 -7.21 9.23
CA GLN A 85 3.11 -7.14 10.69
C GLN A 85 4.55 -6.82 11.07
N SER A 86 5.52 -7.55 10.53
CA SER A 86 6.95 -7.28 10.76
C SER A 86 7.33 -5.86 10.36
N ALA A 87 6.78 -5.34 9.25
CA ALA A 87 6.98 -3.96 8.82
C ALA A 87 6.31 -2.93 9.76
N ASP A 88 5.09 -3.20 10.26
CA ASP A 88 4.38 -2.34 11.23
C ASP A 88 5.21 -2.16 12.50
N ILE A 89 5.85 -3.23 12.99
CA ILE A 89 6.69 -3.23 14.20
C ILE A 89 7.90 -2.32 14.07
N TRP A 90 8.60 -2.40 12.93
CA TRP A 90 9.74 -1.54 12.69
C TRP A 90 9.32 -0.08 12.51
N LEU A 91 8.24 0.17 11.76
CA LEU A 91 7.73 1.52 11.54
C LEU A 91 7.20 2.16 12.82
N SER A 92 6.52 1.41 13.69
CA SER A 92 6.04 1.93 14.97
C SER A 92 7.20 2.39 15.84
N ALA A 93 8.28 1.61 15.89
CA ALA A 93 9.49 1.96 16.62
C ALA A 93 10.19 3.18 15.99
N TYR A 94 10.27 3.24 14.66
CA TYR A 94 10.83 4.38 13.92
C TYR A 94 10.11 5.71 14.21
N HIS A 95 8.79 5.65 14.38
CA HIS A 95 7.96 6.82 14.64
C HIS A 95 7.73 7.11 16.13
N GLY A 96 8.36 6.35 17.04
CA GLY A 96 8.16 6.49 18.49
C GLY A 96 6.71 6.26 18.94
N GLN A 97 5.94 5.48 18.19
CA GLN A 97 4.54 5.18 18.54
C GLN A 97 4.47 4.05 19.56
N GLN A 98 3.53 4.16 20.50
CA GLN A 98 3.28 3.09 21.48
C GLN A 98 2.84 1.80 20.78
N GLN A 99 3.37 0.69 21.27
CA GLN A 99 3.19 -0.63 20.68
C GLN A 99 1.74 -1.12 20.82
N LYS A 100 1.29 -1.93 19.85
CA LYS A 100 -0.02 -2.58 19.91
C LYS A 100 0.00 -3.76 20.88
N GLU A 101 -1.15 -4.08 21.47
CA GLU A 101 -1.35 -5.31 22.25
C GLU A 101 -0.96 -6.55 21.42
N GLY A 102 -0.20 -7.46 22.04
CA GLY A 102 0.20 -8.73 21.41
C GLY A 102 1.59 -8.74 20.74
N ILE A 103 2.41 -7.71 20.94
CA ILE A 103 3.79 -7.63 20.44
C ILE A 103 4.71 -7.31 21.61
N GLU A 104 5.79 -8.06 21.75
CA GLU A 104 6.84 -7.81 22.74
C GLU A 104 8.13 -7.48 21.98
N LEU A 105 8.55 -6.21 22.01
CA LEU A 105 9.87 -5.84 21.53
C LEU A 105 10.92 -6.33 22.52
N ILE A 106 12.04 -6.86 22.00
CA ILE A 106 13.19 -7.22 22.84
C ILE A 106 14.01 -5.97 23.17
N ASP A 107 14.04 -5.00 22.25
CA ASP A 107 14.69 -3.71 22.41
C ASP A 107 13.63 -2.60 22.32
N ASP A 108 13.51 -1.78 23.37
CA ASP A 108 12.44 -0.76 23.50
C ASP A 108 12.53 0.36 22.46
N GLU A 109 13.72 0.66 21.95
CA GLU A 109 13.99 1.72 20.95
C GLU A 109 14.94 1.23 19.84
N LEU A 110 14.85 1.87 18.66
CA LEU A 110 15.79 1.62 17.56
C LEU A 110 17.16 2.24 17.88
N GLU A 111 18.23 1.46 17.73
CA GLU A 111 19.61 1.93 17.91
C GLU A 111 19.95 3.18 17.09
N ALA A 112 19.39 3.30 15.88
CA ALA A 112 19.47 4.50 15.08
C ALA A 112 18.25 4.64 14.16
N HIS A 113 17.92 5.88 13.80
CA HIS A 113 16.93 6.15 12.78
C HIS A 113 17.45 7.24 11.81
N GLY A 114 16.81 7.33 10.65
CA GLY A 114 17.04 8.39 9.67
C GLY A 114 16.12 9.59 9.91
N GLY A 115 16.08 10.48 8.93
CA GLY A 115 15.13 11.59 8.89
C GLY A 115 13.68 11.16 8.62
N THR A 116 12.80 12.14 8.42
CA THR A 116 11.40 11.85 8.03
C THR A 116 11.34 11.31 6.60
N PHE A 117 10.57 10.25 6.38
CA PHE A 117 10.42 9.67 5.06
C PHE A 117 9.65 10.56 4.09
N ILE A 118 10.19 10.70 2.88
CA ILE A 118 9.53 11.40 1.75
C ILE A 118 8.72 10.41 0.91
N GLY A 119 9.23 9.19 0.77
CA GLY A 119 8.58 8.11 0.05
C GLY A 119 9.35 6.81 0.23
N ALA A 120 8.74 5.71 -0.20
CA ALA A 120 9.31 4.38 -0.11
C ALA A 120 9.07 3.56 -1.38
N PHE A 121 10.03 2.69 -1.69
CA PHE A 121 9.88 1.63 -2.69
C PHE A 121 9.94 0.26 -2.00
N GLY A 122 9.07 -0.66 -2.39
CA GLY A 122 9.12 -2.07 -2.02
C GLY A 122 9.64 -2.92 -3.17
N LEU A 123 10.35 -4.01 -2.86
CA LEU A 123 10.80 -4.99 -3.85
C LEU A 123 10.28 -6.38 -3.55
N ASP A 124 9.63 -7.01 -4.52
CA ASP A 124 9.14 -8.39 -4.43
C ASP A 124 9.51 -9.14 -5.73
N ILE A 125 10.76 -9.55 -5.82
CA ILE A 125 11.36 -10.13 -7.02
C ILE A 125 11.55 -11.62 -6.80
N ASN A 126 11.10 -12.43 -7.75
CA ASN A 126 11.28 -13.86 -7.76
C ASN A 126 11.75 -14.31 -9.15
N GLY A 127 13.00 -14.78 -9.24
CA GLY A 127 13.66 -15.13 -10.50
C GLY A 127 14.70 -14.11 -10.97
N SER A 128 15.25 -14.34 -12.15
CA SER A 128 16.38 -13.57 -12.69
C SER A 128 16.07 -12.80 -13.97
N VAL A 129 15.07 -13.26 -14.73
CA VAL A 129 14.68 -12.74 -16.03
C VAL A 129 13.17 -12.56 -16.05
N PHE A 130 12.71 -11.40 -16.53
CA PHE A 130 11.31 -11.00 -16.46
C PHE A 130 10.85 -10.37 -17.78
N GLU A 131 9.57 -10.52 -18.09
CA GLU A 131 8.93 -9.83 -19.22
C GLU A 131 8.14 -8.60 -18.72
N ASN A 132 7.47 -8.78 -17.57
CA ASN A 132 6.60 -7.78 -16.97
C ASN A 132 7.09 -7.46 -15.56
N VAL A 133 6.97 -6.20 -15.18
CA VAL A 133 7.12 -5.75 -13.80
C VAL A 133 5.77 -5.21 -13.34
N GLU A 134 5.28 -5.77 -12.25
CA GLU A 134 4.04 -5.37 -11.65
C GLU A 134 4.26 -4.25 -10.65
N VAL A 135 3.58 -3.13 -10.86
CA VAL A 135 3.59 -1.98 -9.94
C VAL A 135 2.38 -2.11 -9.02
N LEU A 136 2.66 -2.44 -7.76
CA LEU A 136 1.67 -2.68 -6.73
C LEU A 136 1.59 -1.48 -5.79
N HIS A 137 0.36 -1.13 -5.41
CA HIS A 137 0.11 -0.09 -4.44
C HIS A 137 -0.91 -0.58 -3.41
N GLY A 138 -0.65 -0.24 -2.15
CA GLY A 138 -1.51 -0.63 -1.04
C GLY A 138 -2.57 0.42 -0.72
N MET A 139 -3.71 0.02 -0.16
CA MET A 139 -4.63 0.98 0.47
C MET A 139 -4.70 0.74 1.98
N ILE A 140 -4.52 1.80 2.77
CA ILE A 140 -4.65 1.76 4.23
C ILE A 140 -5.54 2.93 4.68
N ASN A 141 -6.55 2.64 5.49
CA ASN A 141 -7.55 3.63 5.94
C ASN A 141 -8.15 4.47 4.79
N GLY A 142 -8.30 3.88 3.60
CA GLY A 142 -8.86 4.58 2.45
C GLY A 142 -7.97 5.59 1.75
N LYS A 143 -6.67 5.59 2.05
CA LYS A 143 -5.68 6.40 1.33
C LYS A 143 -4.80 5.48 0.48
N LEU A 144 -4.69 5.84 -0.80
CA LEU A 144 -3.72 5.26 -1.72
C LEU A 144 -2.42 6.09 -1.68
N PRO A 145 -1.27 5.50 -2.04
CA PRO A 145 -0.06 6.28 -2.21
C PRO A 145 -0.26 7.29 -3.32
N ASN A 146 0.45 8.41 -3.21
CA ASN A 146 0.42 9.48 -4.18
C ASN A 146 0.59 8.95 -5.63
N MET A 147 -0.30 9.39 -6.52
CA MET A 147 -0.35 9.00 -7.93
C MET A 147 0.97 9.25 -8.67
N ASP A 148 1.70 10.33 -8.35
CA ASP A 148 2.95 10.67 -9.05
C ASP A 148 4.06 9.66 -8.74
N LEU A 149 4.08 9.13 -7.51
CA LEU A 149 5.01 8.05 -7.14
C LEU A 149 4.68 6.76 -7.91
N PHE A 150 3.38 6.49 -8.09
CA PHE A 150 2.91 5.36 -8.87
C PHE A 150 3.24 5.51 -10.37
N ASP A 151 2.92 6.65 -10.97
CA ASP A 151 3.19 6.96 -12.37
C ASP A 151 4.68 6.97 -12.66
N LEU A 152 5.50 7.47 -11.73
CA LEU A 152 6.95 7.39 -11.80
C LEU A 152 7.42 5.94 -11.88
N ALA A 153 6.88 5.04 -11.04
CA ALA A 153 7.25 3.63 -11.05
C ALA A 153 6.87 2.94 -12.38
N VAL A 154 5.69 3.26 -12.93
CA VAL A 154 5.26 2.79 -14.26
C VAL A 154 6.21 3.30 -15.35
N LEU A 155 6.51 4.60 -15.37
CA LEU A 155 7.35 5.22 -16.38
C LEU A 155 8.80 4.70 -16.34
N LEU A 156 9.36 4.50 -15.15
CA LEU A 156 10.71 3.93 -15.00
C LEU A 156 10.75 2.48 -15.47
N THR A 157 9.69 1.72 -15.21
CA THR A 157 9.56 0.33 -15.70
C THR A 157 9.57 0.28 -17.23
N GLU A 158 8.80 1.14 -17.89
CA GLU A 158 8.81 1.22 -19.36
C GLU A 158 10.16 1.65 -19.91
N LYS A 159 10.79 2.63 -19.26
CA LYS A 159 12.11 3.13 -19.65
C LYS A 159 13.19 2.04 -19.55
N ALA A 160 13.06 1.12 -18.60
CA ALA A 160 13.93 -0.04 -18.46
C ALA A 160 13.65 -1.14 -19.51
N GLY A 161 12.62 -0.99 -20.35
CA GLY A 161 12.25 -1.95 -21.39
C GLY A 161 11.30 -3.06 -20.93
N ALA A 162 10.84 -3.02 -19.67
CA ALA A 162 9.85 -3.95 -19.15
C ALA A 162 8.42 -3.48 -19.45
N ILE A 163 7.49 -4.42 -19.52
CA ILE A 163 6.07 -4.10 -19.65
C ILE A 163 5.49 -3.87 -18.23
N PRO A 164 5.03 -2.65 -17.90
CA PRO A 164 4.40 -2.41 -16.60
C PRO A 164 3.02 -3.07 -16.57
N THR A 165 2.76 -3.81 -15.50
CA THR A 165 1.43 -4.36 -15.20
C THR A 165 0.92 -3.82 -13.88
N VAL A 166 -0.38 -3.70 -13.73
CA VAL A 166 -1.01 -3.24 -12.49
C VAL A 166 -2.09 -4.23 -12.11
N HIS A 167 -1.95 -4.91 -10.97
CA HIS A 167 -2.84 -6.00 -10.55
C HIS A 167 -3.07 -7.04 -11.68
N LYS A 168 -1.97 -7.49 -12.30
CA LYS A 168 -1.91 -8.37 -13.48
C LYS A 168 -2.67 -7.89 -14.73
N ILE A 169 -3.16 -6.66 -14.77
CA ILE A 169 -3.70 -6.05 -16.00
C ILE A 169 -2.51 -5.75 -16.92
N THR A 170 -2.45 -6.48 -18.04
CA THR A 170 -1.46 -6.26 -19.11
C THR A 170 -2.08 -5.44 -20.23
N ARG A 171 -1.24 -4.66 -20.94
CA ARG A 171 -1.56 -3.88 -22.16
C ARG A 171 -2.34 -4.66 -23.25
N THR A 172 -2.30 -5.99 -23.24
CA THR A 172 -2.86 -6.87 -24.28
C THR A 172 -4.20 -7.53 -23.95
N ARG A 173 -4.74 -7.43 -22.72
CA ARG A 173 -6.07 -7.98 -22.38
C ARG A 173 -7.13 -6.88 -22.40
N ASN A 174 -7.62 -6.57 -23.60
CA ASN A 174 -8.75 -5.65 -23.84
C ASN A 174 -10.12 -6.17 -23.38
N HIS A 175 -10.22 -7.37 -22.83
CA HIS A 175 -11.47 -7.86 -22.25
C HIS A 175 -11.55 -7.47 -20.78
N PHE A 176 -11.93 -6.21 -20.53
CA PHE A 176 -12.53 -5.85 -19.26
C PHE A 176 -13.64 -6.86 -18.99
N ASN A 177 -13.49 -7.68 -17.95
CA ASN A 177 -14.52 -8.65 -17.59
C ASN A 177 -15.67 -7.87 -16.92
N PHE A 178 -16.42 -7.15 -17.74
CA PHE A 178 -17.52 -6.28 -17.32
C PHE A 178 -18.51 -7.07 -16.47
N ARG A 179 -18.72 -8.35 -16.78
CA ARG A 179 -19.54 -9.26 -15.98
C ARG A 179 -18.96 -9.48 -14.58
N GLY A 180 -17.66 -9.68 -14.44
CA GLY A 180 -16.99 -9.80 -13.13
C GLY A 180 -17.05 -8.51 -12.32
N ALA A 181 -16.78 -7.37 -12.94
CA ALA A 181 -16.89 -6.05 -12.33
C ALA A 181 -18.33 -5.72 -11.92
N ALA A 182 -19.30 -6.00 -12.80
CA ALA A 182 -20.73 -5.80 -12.53
C ALA A 182 -21.24 -6.74 -11.43
N ASN A 183 -20.86 -8.01 -11.44
CA ASN A 183 -21.23 -8.94 -10.37
C ASN A 183 -20.62 -8.53 -9.02
N THR A 184 -19.40 -7.99 -9.00
CA THR A 184 -18.77 -7.49 -7.78
C THR A 184 -19.42 -6.20 -7.30
N PHE A 185 -19.78 -5.31 -8.22
CA PHE A 185 -20.55 -4.10 -7.95
C PHE A 185 -21.93 -4.41 -7.38
N LEU A 186 -22.66 -5.35 -7.99
CA LEU A 186 -23.95 -5.83 -7.51
C LEU A 186 -23.83 -6.49 -6.14
N ASN A 187 -22.81 -7.31 -5.91
CA ASN A 187 -22.53 -7.88 -4.59
C ASN A 187 -22.20 -6.80 -3.55
N GLY A 188 -21.53 -5.71 -3.95
CA GLY A 188 -21.28 -4.55 -3.10
C GLY A 188 -22.57 -3.81 -2.72
N ILE A 189 -23.48 -3.60 -3.68
CA ILE A 189 -24.82 -3.04 -3.44
C ILE A 189 -25.63 -3.95 -2.52
N ILE A 190 -25.62 -5.27 -2.76
CA ILE A 190 -26.32 -6.24 -1.92
C ILE A 190 -25.74 -6.24 -0.49
N SER A 191 -24.42 -6.18 -0.33
CA SER A 191 -23.77 -6.08 0.99
C SER A 191 -24.13 -4.78 1.71
N LEU A 192 -24.28 -3.67 0.98
CA LEU A 192 -24.76 -2.39 1.53
C LEU A 192 -26.20 -2.52 2.05
N VAL A 193 -27.09 -3.20 1.30
CA VAL A 193 -28.48 -3.44 1.69
C VAL A 193 -28.59 -4.37 2.90
N TYR A 194 -27.82 -5.46 2.95
CA TYR A 194 -27.78 -6.34 4.13
C TYR A 194 -27.28 -5.61 5.38
N PHE A 195 -26.35 -4.67 5.23
CA PHE A 195 -25.85 -3.87 6.35
C PHE A 195 -26.88 -2.84 6.83
N GLN A 196 -27.71 -2.27 5.94
CA GLN A 196 -28.83 -1.41 6.34
C GLN A 196 -29.83 -2.15 7.24
N ASN A 197 -30.07 -3.44 6.98
CA ASN A 197 -30.92 -4.26 7.83
C ASN A 197 -30.31 -4.50 9.22
N ILE A 198 -28.98 -4.67 9.32
CA ILE A 198 -28.27 -4.80 10.61
C ILE A 198 -28.26 -3.46 11.38
N TYR A 199 -28.20 -2.32 10.68
CA TYR A 199 -28.26 -0.98 11.27
C TYR A 199 -29.63 -0.67 11.87
N LEU A 200 -30.71 -1.16 11.26
CA LEU A 200 -32.07 -1.01 11.80
C LEU A 200 -32.25 -1.72 13.16
N ASP A 201 -31.44 -2.74 13.47
CA ASP A 201 -31.47 -3.45 14.75
C ASP A 201 -30.62 -2.80 15.86
N HIS A 202 -29.72 -1.86 15.52
CA HIS A 202 -28.82 -1.18 16.45
C HIS A 202 -28.75 0.35 16.21
N PRO A 203 -29.72 1.13 16.72
CA PRO A 203 -29.89 2.56 16.39
C PRO A 203 -28.86 3.53 17.01
N GLN A 204 -27.83 3.05 17.71
CA GLN A 204 -26.84 3.88 18.41
C GLN A 204 -25.61 4.22 17.55
N VAL A 205 -25.51 3.70 16.31
CA VAL A 205 -24.41 4.02 15.39
C VAL A 205 -24.68 5.38 14.75
N ILE A 206 -24.13 6.45 15.32
CA ILE A 206 -24.25 7.80 14.74
C ILE A 206 -23.50 7.82 13.39
N LEU A 207 -24.25 7.98 12.29
CA LEU A 207 -23.72 8.18 10.95
C LEU A 207 -23.10 9.59 10.82
N THR A 208 -21.92 9.77 11.41
CA THR A 208 -21.07 10.93 11.13
C THR A 208 -20.49 10.83 9.71
N TRP A 209 -20.16 11.97 9.11
CA TRP A 209 -19.44 12.02 7.83
C TRP A 209 -18.16 11.17 7.85
N ASP A 210 -17.49 11.08 9.00
CA ASP A 210 -16.29 10.26 9.20
C ASP A 210 -16.58 8.76 9.04
N SER A 211 -17.68 8.29 9.62
CA SER A 211 -18.13 6.91 9.45
C SER A 211 -18.42 6.60 7.99
N PHE A 212 -19.08 7.51 7.25
CA PHE A 212 -19.36 7.35 5.83
C PHE A 212 -18.08 7.17 4.99
N PHE A 213 -17.06 8.01 5.20
CA PHE A 213 -15.78 7.87 4.49
C PHE A 213 -15.07 6.55 4.85
N GLU A 214 -15.11 6.13 6.11
CA GLU A 214 -14.58 4.84 6.55
C GLU A 214 -15.29 3.66 5.85
N TYR A 215 -16.60 3.74 5.64
CA TYR A 215 -17.37 2.69 4.94
C TYR A 215 -17.11 2.65 3.43
N GLN A 216 -17.06 3.81 2.77
CA GLN A 216 -16.73 3.89 1.34
C GLN A 216 -15.36 3.29 1.04
N THR A 217 -14.40 3.53 1.93
CA THR A 217 -13.04 3.03 1.80
C THR A 217 -12.94 1.52 2.07
N LYS A 218 -13.72 0.98 3.02
CA LYS A 218 -13.86 -0.47 3.20
C LYS A 218 -14.49 -1.16 1.98
N ILE A 219 -15.50 -0.56 1.36
CA ILE A 219 -16.15 -1.11 0.15
C ILE A 219 -15.18 -1.08 -1.04
N PHE A 220 -14.43 0.01 -1.21
CA PHE A 220 -13.39 0.10 -2.23
C PHE A 220 -12.29 -0.96 -2.03
N LEU A 221 -11.88 -1.18 -0.78
CA LEU A 221 -10.91 -2.21 -0.41
C LEU A 221 -11.44 -3.63 -0.71
N VAL A 222 -12.70 -3.91 -0.39
CA VAL A 222 -13.37 -5.17 -0.74
C VAL A 222 -13.50 -5.32 -2.26
N PHE A 223 -13.84 -4.25 -2.98
CA PHE A 223 -13.90 -4.26 -4.44
C PHE A 223 -12.54 -4.59 -5.03
N LYS A 224 -11.45 -4.03 -4.49
CA LYS A 224 -10.07 -4.32 -4.91
C LYS A 224 -9.68 -5.78 -4.59
N ILE A 225 -9.83 -6.23 -3.35
CA ILE A 225 -9.44 -7.59 -2.92
C ILE A 225 -10.25 -8.66 -3.67
N LYS A 226 -11.57 -8.46 -3.83
CA LYS A 226 -12.47 -9.45 -4.44
C LYS A 226 -12.44 -9.44 -5.98
N SER A 227 -12.13 -8.30 -6.60
CA SER A 227 -11.96 -8.23 -8.06
C SER A 227 -10.61 -8.76 -8.52
N PHE A 228 -9.55 -8.61 -7.71
CA PHE A 228 -8.19 -8.96 -8.10
C PHE A 228 -7.60 -10.21 -7.40
N ASN A 229 -8.26 -10.78 -6.38
CA ASN A 229 -7.79 -11.94 -5.61
C ASN A 229 -6.31 -11.79 -5.16
N GLU A 230 -5.91 -10.57 -4.81
CA GLU A 230 -4.52 -10.25 -4.49
C GLU A 230 -4.39 -9.80 -3.04
N LEU A 231 -3.39 -10.37 -2.35
CA LEU A 231 -2.96 -9.85 -1.07
C LEU A 231 -2.33 -8.47 -1.30
N GLU A 232 -2.71 -7.50 -0.47
CA GLU A 232 -2.10 -6.19 -0.43
C GLU A 232 -0.57 -6.31 -0.29
N PRO A 233 0.21 -5.46 -0.98
CA PRO A 233 1.67 -5.49 -0.85
C PRO A 233 2.07 -5.25 0.60
N PHE A 234 3.19 -5.81 1.04
CA PHE A 234 3.64 -5.64 2.42
C PHE A 234 3.91 -4.17 2.77
N THR A 235 4.21 -3.33 1.76
CA THR A 235 4.37 -1.88 1.93
C THR A 235 3.05 -1.12 2.12
N ALA A 236 1.88 -1.77 2.03
CA ALA A 236 0.59 -1.10 2.23
C ALA A 236 0.48 -0.41 3.60
N ILE A 237 1.10 -1.00 4.64
CA ILE A 237 1.06 -0.46 6.01
C ILE A 237 1.77 0.90 6.15
N TYR A 238 2.63 1.26 5.20
CA TYR A 238 3.48 2.45 5.25
C TYR A 238 2.63 3.73 5.17
N GLY A 239 1.50 3.67 4.46
CA GLY A 239 0.55 4.78 4.38
C GLY A 239 -0.05 5.15 5.74
N ARG A 240 -0.08 4.23 6.73
CA ARG A 240 -0.52 4.52 8.11
C ARG A 240 0.38 5.54 8.78
N TYR A 241 1.66 5.53 8.44
CA TYR A 241 2.70 6.41 8.95
C TYR A 241 2.89 7.66 8.08
N GLY A 242 1.99 7.89 7.12
CA GLY A 242 2.08 9.01 6.18
C GLY A 242 3.16 8.84 5.11
N ILE A 243 3.68 7.61 4.92
CA ILE A 243 4.71 7.31 3.94
C ILE A 243 4.04 6.80 2.66
N ASN A 244 4.26 7.51 1.56
CA ASN A 244 3.82 7.05 0.24
C ASN A 244 4.73 5.93 -0.24
N ALA A 245 4.18 4.74 -0.49
CA ALA A 245 4.96 3.56 -0.85
C ALA A 245 4.37 2.80 -2.05
N VAL A 246 5.24 2.36 -2.96
CA VAL A 246 4.89 1.53 -4.12
C VAL A 246 5.81 0.31 -4.14
N THR A 247 5.27 -0.88 -4.39
CA THR A 247 6.05 -2.11 -4.50
C THR A 247 6.22 -2.51 -5.96
N LEU A 248 7.45 -2.80 -6.37
CA LEU A 248 7.75 -3.43 -7.65
C LEU A 248 7.81 -4.94 -7.45
N ARG A 249 6.91 -5.67 -8.10
CA ARG A 249 6.88 -7.12 -8.11
C ARG A 249 7.29 -7.64 -9.46
N ALA A 250 8.25 -8.56 -9.50
CA ALA A 250 8.69 -9.19 -10.73
C ALA A 250 8.73 -10.71 -10.53
N ASN A 251 7.98 -11.44 -11.36
CA ASN A 251 7.90 -12.89 -11.27
C ASN A 251 8.51 -13.53 -12.51
N LYS A 252 9.29 -14.59 -12.29
CA LYS A 252 9.94 -15.37 -13.34
C LYS A 252 8.92 -15.82 -14.38
N LYS A 253 9.19 -15.49 -15.64
CA LYS A 253 8.44 -16.05 -16.76
C LYS A 253 9.41 -16.53 -17.83
N HIS A 254 9.17 -17.71 -18.37
CA HIS A 254 10.02 -18.26 -19.43
C HIS A 254 9.73 -17.55 -20.76
N SER A 255 10.77 -16.92 -21.31
CA SER A 255 10.98 -16.66 -22.73
C SER A 255 9.83 -15.97 -23.48
N GLY A 256 9.76 -14.64 -23.32
CA GLY A 256 9.18 -13.74 -24.31
C GLY A 256 10.29 -13.10 -25.18
N PRO A 257 9.95 -12.42 -26.29
CA PRO A 257 10.93 -11.73 -27.14
C PRO A 257 11.59 -10.52 -26.45
N ILE A 258 10.97 -10.02 -25.38
CA ILE A 258 11.48 -8.93 -24.55
C ILE A 258 11.73 -9.52 -23.17
N SER A 259 12.95 -9.39 -22.69
CA SER A 259 13.37 -9.84 -21.37
C SER A 259 14.23 -8.76 -20.72
N ILE A 260 13.91 -8.46 -19.46
CA ILE A 260 14.72 -7.64 -18.58
C ILE A 260 15.37 -8.50 -17.51
N ASP A 261 16.55 -8.08 -17.07
CA ASP A 261 17.32 -8.78 -16.04
C ASP A 261 17.25 -8.01 -14.71
N LEU A 262 17.81 -8.60 -13.64
CA LEU A 262 17.95 -7.93 -12.33
C LEU A 262 18.67 -6.58 -12.43
N SER A 263 19.61 -6.43 -13.37
CA SER A 263 20.33 -5.16 -13.58
C SER A 263 19.41 -4.03 -14.02
N ASP A 264 18.35 -4.35 -14.77
CA ASP A 264 17.37 -3.35 -15.21
C ASP A 264 16.46 -2.95 -14.06
N ILE A 265 16.14 -3.89 -13.16
CA ILE A 265 15.41 -3.57 -11.91
C ILE A 265 16.24 -2.62 -11.02
N VAL A 266 17.56 -2.82 -10.93
CA VAL A 266 18.45 -1.88 -10.21
C VAL A 266 18.37 -0.48 -10.84
N LYS A 267 18.34 -0.36 -12.17
CA LYS A 267 18.17 0.95 -12.86
C LYS A 267 16.82 1.60 -12.55
N ILE A 268 15.74 0.81 -12.46
CA ILE A 268 14.42 1.30 -12.07
C ILE A 268 14.49 1.88 -10.64
N ILE A 269 15.06 1.13 -9.69
CA ILE A 269 15.21 1.58 -8.30
C ILE A 269 16.12 2.78 -8.18
N GLU A 270 17.27 2.81 -8.86
CA GLU A 270 18.14 3.99 -8.89
C GLU A 270 17.37 5.21 -9.40
N GLY A 271 16.64 5.07 -10.51
CA GLY A 271 15.82 6.14 -11.07
C GLY A 271 14.76 6.64 -10.08
N GLY A 272 14.08 5.73 -9.38
CA GLY A 272 13.07 6.06 -8.37
C GLY A 272 13.66 6.80 -7.18
N MET A 273 14.75 6.27 -6.62
CA MET A 273 15.45 6.87 -5.49
C MET A 273 16.05 8.23 -5.85
N ARG A 274 16.60 8.41 -7.06
CA ARG A 274 17.10 9.70 -7.55
C ARG A 274 15.99 10.73 -7.76
N SER A 275 14.83 10.30 -8.25
CA SER A 275 13.66 11.17 -8.37
C SER A 275 13.17 11.66 -7.00
N LEU A 276 13.07 10.77 -6.01
CA LEU A 276 12.75 11.15 -4.63
C LEU A 276 13.83 12.03 -4.00
N ASN A 277 15.11 11.79 -4.31
CA ASN A 277 16.22 12.60 -3.84
C ASN A 277 16.20 14.03 -4.41
N ASN A 278 15.60 14.25 -5.58
CA ASN A 278 15.49 15.56 -6.20
C ASN A 278 14.20 16.31 -5.86
N LEU A 279 13.29 15.68 -5.13
CA LEU A 279 12.05 16.32 -4.72
C LEU A 279 12.34 17.47 -3.75
N LEU A 280 11.72 18.64 -3.93
CA LEU A 280 11.94 19.80 -3.04
C LEU A 280 10.94 19.83 -1.87
N GLU A 281 9.71 19.40 -2.10
CA GLU A 281 8.62 19.40 -1.12
C GLU A 281 8.02 17.99 -1.01
N LYS A 282 7.37 17.67 0.10
CA LYS A 282 6.66 16.39 0.21
C LYS A 282 5.51 16.33 -0.80
N PHE A 283 5.03 15.12 -1.05
CA PHE A 283 3.89 14.88 -1.94
C PHE A 283 2.62 15.60 -1.43
N HIS A 284 2.19 16.68 -2.10
CA HIS A 284 1.07 17.51 -1.64
C HIS A 284 -0.06 17.75 -2.66
N HIS A 285 0.15 17.47 -3.97
CA HIS A 285 -0.77 17.94 -5.03
C HIS A 285 -1.50 16.86 -5.82
N SER A 286 -1.33 15.58 -5.49
CA SER A 286 -1.81 14.46 -6.32
C SER A 286 -2.91 13.65 -5.63
N TYR A 287 -3.74 12.99 -6.43
CA TYR A 287 -4.96 12.32 -5.95
C TYR A 287 -4.66 11.20 -4.93
N LEU A 288 -5.38 11.22 -3.79
CA LEU A 288 -5.26 10.22 -2.71
C LEU A 288 -6.26 9.05 -2.84
N LEU A 289 -7.24 9.18 -3.73
CA LEU A 289 -8.23 8.17 -4.07
C LEU A 289 -8.41 8.14 -5.59
N TYR A 290 -8.05 7.02 -6.21
CA TYR A 290 -8.11 6.81 -7.65
C TYR A 290 -8.34 5.33 -7.97
N LEU A 291 -8.96 5.06 -9.12
CA LEU A 291 -9.05 3.73 -9.73
C LEU A 291 -8.05 3.64 -10.86
N ILE A 292 -7.19 2.64 -10.84
CA ILE A 292 -6.33 2.31 -11.97
C ILE A 292 -7.08 1.36 -12.88
N ILE A 293 -7.35 1.81 -14.11
CA ILE A 293 -7.99 1.00 -15.15
C ILE A 293 -6.94 0.49 -16.16
N HIS A 294 -5.87 1.25 -16.34
CA HIS A 294 -4.71 0.92 -17.16
C HIS A 294 -3.45 1.53 -16.52
N PRO A 295 -2.24 0.99 -16.73
CA PRO A 295 -0.99 1.59 -16.24
C PRO A 295 -0.81 3.11 -16.46
N HIS A 296 -1.49 3.71 -17.45
CA HIS A 296 -1.43 5.15 -17.75
C HIS A 296 -2.78 5.87 -17.61
N ARG A 297 -3.81 5.15 -17.17
CA ARG A 297 -5.16 5.70 -17.08
C ARG A 297 -5.71 5.44 -15.69
N PHE A 298 -5.72 6.50 -14.90
CA PHE A 298 -6.43 6.54 -13.66
C PHE A 298 -7.77 7.26 -13.82
N VAL A 299 -8.69 6.96 -12.91
CA VAL A 299 -9.94 7.68 -12.74
C VAL A 299 -9.97 8.23 -11.32
N PRO A 300 -9.97 9.57 -11.13
CA PRO A 300 -9.98 10.16 -9.81
C PRO A 300 -11.32 9.92 -9.11
N ALA A 301 -11.30 9.90 -7.77
CA ALA A 301 -12.50 9.75 -6.95
C ALA A 301 -13.63 10.70 -7.35
N ALA A 302 -13.31 11.95 -7.68
CA ALA A 302 -14.28 12.96 -8.07
C ALA A 302 -15.18 12.54 -9.25
N LEU A 303 -14.74 11.63 -10.13
CA LEU A 303 -15.53 11.21 -11.28
C LEU A 303 -16.55 10.11 -10.93
N TYR A 304 -16.21 9.19 -10.02
CA TYR A 304 -17.10 8.09 -9.65
C TYR A 304 -17.88 8.34 -8.35
N MET A 305 -17.35 9.12 -7.41
CA MET A 305 -17.99 9.43 -6.13
C MET A 305 -19.41 9.99 -6.27
N PRO A 306 -19.73 10.89 -7.24
CA PRO A 306 -21.11 11.35 -7.43
C PRO A 306 -22.08 10.23 -7.80
N LEU A 307 -21.65 9.29 -8.65
CA LEU A 307 -22.46 8.13 -9.02
C LEU A 307 -22.71 7.21 -7.83
N PHE A 308 -21.69 6.99 -6.99
CA PHE A 308 -21.87 6.27 -5.71
C PHE A 308 -22.79 7.02 -4.76
N GLY A 309 -22.65 8.35 -4.65
CA GLY A 309 -23.53 9.20 -3.87
C GLY A 309 -24.99 9.06 -4.31
N LEU A 310 -25.27 9.01 -5.61
CA LEU A 310 -26.62 8.77 -6.14
C LEU A 310 -27.17 7.37 -5.82
N ILE A 311 -26.30 6.35 -5.74
CA ILE A 311 -26.71 4.98 -5.39
C ILE A 311 -26.99 4.83 -3.91
N VAL A 312 -26.22 5.52 -3.05
CA VAL A 312 -26.35 5.43 -1.59
C VAL A 312 -27.35 6.47 -1.04
N ALA A 313 -27.60 7.59 -1.76
CA ALA A 313 -28.56 8.62 -1.36
C ALA A 313 -29.96 8.09 -0.97
N PRO A 314 -30.55 7.10 -1.65
CA PRO A 314 -31.81 6.49 -1.24
C PRO A 314 -31.76 5.79 0.13
N MET A 315 -30.58 5.37 0.60
CA MET A 315 -30.41 4.76 1.92
C MET A 315 -30.46 5.80 3.05
N PHE A 316 -30.19 7.07 2.74
CA PHE A 316 -30.26 8.20 3.68
C PHE A 316 -31.61 8.94 3.62
N LEU A 317 -32.47 8.62 2.65
CA LEU A 317 -33.84 9.11 2.67
C LEU A 317 -34.50 8.57 3.96
N PRO A 318 -35.04 9.44 4.82
CA PRO A 318 -35.42 9.06 6.16
C PRO A 318 -36.39 7.88 6.17
N VAL A 319 -36.00 6.82 6.89
CA VAL A 319 -36.90 5.82 7.49
C VAL A 319 -38.02 6.47 8.34
N GLN A 320 -37.95 7.80 8.58
CA GLN A 320 -38.99 8.59 9.24
C GLN A 320 -40.38 8.44 8.58
N ASN A 321 -40.46 8.23 7.27
CA ASN A 321 -41.77 7.98 6.64
C ASN A 321 -42.36 6.60 6.98
N PHE A 322 -41.54 5.62 7.36
CA PHE A 322 -42.01 4.28 7.74
C PHE A 322 -42.41 4.19 9.22
N GLN A 323 -41.77 4.95 10.13
CA GLN A 323 -42.23 5.04 11.53
C GLN A 323 -43.52 5.87 11.66
N SER A 324 -43.64 6.97 10.91
CA SER A 324 -44.88 7.76 10.86
C SER A 324 -46.09 6.96 10.37
N GLN A 325 -45.91 6.08 9.38
CA GLN A 325 -47.02 5.21 8.94
C GLN A 325 -47.38 4.13 9.95
N LYS A 326 -46.42 3.57 10.71
CA LYS A 326 -46.74 2.61 11.78
C LYS A 326 -47.59 3.23 12.89
N GLU A 327 -47.34 4.48 13.29
CA GLU A 327 -48.16 5.17 14.31
C GLU A 327 -49.57 5.51 13.80
N LEU A 328 -49.74 5.80 12.52
CA LEU A 328 -51.05 6.04 11.89
C LEU A 328 -51.92 4.77 11.81
N TYR A 329 -51.33 3.59 11.63
CA TYR A 329 -52.08 2.33 11.63
C TYR A 329 -52.45 1.83 13.04
N VAL A 330 -51.68 2.19 14.07
CA VAL A 330 -51.98 1.80 15.47
C VAL A 330 -53.03 2.71 16.12
N ASN A 331 -53.10 3.99 15.74
CA ASN A 331 -54.09 4.93 16.27
C ASN A 331 -55.40 5.01 15.47
N GLY A 332 -55.54 4.21 14.40
CA GLY A 332 -56.73 4.18 13.52
C GLY A 332 -57.74 3.08 13.82
N PHE A 333 -57.55 2.28 14.87
CA PHE A 333 -58.50 1.27 15.33
C PHE A 333 -58.93 1.56 16.78
N TYR A 334 -59.85 2.50 16.95
CA TYR A 334 -60.77 2.59 18.09
C TYR A 334 -62.16 2.96 17.60
#